data_AF-A0A7S0TVA9-F1
#
_entry.id   AF-A0A7S0TVA9-F1
#
_cell.length_a   1.000
_cell.length_b   1.000
_cell.length_c   1.000
_cell.angle_alpha   90.00
_cell.angle_beta   90.00
_cell.angle_gamma   90.00
#
_symmetry.space_group_name_H-M   'P 1'
#
loop_
_entity.id
_entity.type
_entity.pdbx_description
1 polymer ?
#
loop_
_entity_poly.entity_id
_entity_poly.type
_entity_poly.pdbx_seq_one_letter_code
_entity_poly.pdbx_strand_id
1 'polypeptide(L)'
;TNKAWKLFPEVLPTLDTLRAKGCRLSIVSNWDFRLEGLLEQLELRDYADFVILPAHAGCVKPDSRIFEMALERASEAAGAEVSASECVYVGDSMSREAYWSSW
;
A
#
# COMPACT_ATOMS: atom_id res chain seq x y z
N THR A 1 5.23 -5.81 26.84
CA THR A 1 4.65 -5.48 25.53
C THR A 1 4.40 -6.77 24.77
N ASN A 2 3.15 -7.20 24.67
CA ASN A 2 2.77 -8.42 23.94
C ASN A 2 2.80 -8.10 22.44
N LYS A 3 3.98 -8.19 21.81
CA LYS A 3 4.14 -7.86 20.38
C LYS A 3 3.62 -9.03 19.52
N ALA A 4 2.30 -9.05 19.30
CA ALA A 4 1.67 -9.98 18.35
C ALA A 4 2.13 -9.74 16.90
N TRP A 5 2.67 -8.55 16.61
CA TRP A 5 3.18 -8.15 15.31
C TRP A 5 4.67 -7.85 15.39
N LYS A 6 5.41 -8.36 14.40
CA LYS A 6 6.86 -8.14 14.25
C LYS A 6 7.16 -7.92 12.78
N LEU A 7 7.95 -6.90 12.47
CA LEU A 7 8.47 -6.68 11.12
C LEU A 7 9.46 -7.76 10.74
N PHE A 8 9.48 -8.14 9.46
CA PHE A 8 10.62 -8.86 8.93
C PHE A 8 11.86 -7.93 8.97
N PRO A 9 13.06 -8.46 9.24
CA PRO A 9 14.28 -7.64 9.37
C PRO A 9 14.56 -6.73 8.17
N GLU A 10 14.13 -7.13 6.97
CA GLU A 10 14.35 -6.46 5.71
C GLU A 10 13.35 -5.34 5.39
N VAL A 11 12.25 -5.20 6.15
CA VAL A 11 11.17 -4.24 5.82
C VAL A 11 11.72 -2.80 5.78
N LEU A 12 12.26 -2.30 6.89
CA LEU A 12 12.72 -0.91 6.96
C LEU A 12 13.87 -0.64 5.96
N PRO A 13 14.93 -1.48 5.87
CA PRO A 13 15.98 -1.28 4.87
C PRO A 13 15.48 -1.24 3.42
N THR A 14 14.46 -2.05 3.09
CA THR A 14 13.87 -2.08 1.76
C THR A 14 13.09 -0.79 1.48
N LEU A 15 12.23 -0.35 2.42
CA LEU A 15 11.45 0.88 2.26
C LEU A 15 12.36 2.12 2.17
N ASP A 16 13.41 2.19 2.99
CA ASP A 16 14.42 3.25 2.92
C ASP A 16 15.11 3.28 1.54
N THR A 17 15.51 2.11 1.03
CA THR A 17 16.15 1.98 -0.28
C THR A 17 15.23 2.46 -1.41
N LEU A 18 13.94 2.10 -1.36
CA LEU A 18 12.97 2.53 -2.36
C LEU A 18 12.75 4.04 -2.33
N ARG A 19 12.59 4.64 -1.13
CA ARG A 19 12.47 6.10 -0.99
C ARG A 19 13.72 6.83 -1.47
N ALA A 20 14.91 6.30 -1.15
CA ALA A 20 16.18 6.87 -1.62
C ALA A 20 16.32 6.85 -3.15
N LYS A 21 15.62 5.93 -3.84
CA LYS A 21 15.52 5.88 -5.31
C LYS A 21 14.42 6.79 -5.88
N GLY A 22 13.73 7.54 -5.05
CA GLY A 22 12.63 8.42 -5.46
C GLY A 22 11.29 7.70 -5.62
N CYS A 23 11.17 6.44 -5.21
CA CYS A 23 9.89 5.73 -5.25
C CYS A 23 8.94 6.31 -4.19
N ARG A 24 7.70 6.57 -4.62
CA ARG A 24 6.58 6.82 -3.72
C ARG A 24 6.04 5.48 -3.22
N LEU A 25 5.65 5.42 -1.96
CA LEU A 25 5.20 4.19 -1.32
C LEU A 25 3.81 4.41 -0.75
N SER A 26 2.94 3.42 -0.86
CA SER A 26 1.56 3.47 -0.37
C SER A 26 1.06 2.08 -0.05
N ILE A 27 0.02 1.98 0.77
CA ILE A 27 -0.51 0.70 1.24
C ILE A 27 -1.94 0.53 0.76
N VAL A 28 -2.24 -0.62 0.15
CA VAL A 28 -3.60 -1.04 -0.19
C VAL A 28 -3.88 -2.36 0.51
N SER A 29 -4.85 -2.40 1.43
CA SER A 29 -5.08 -3.56 2.29
C SER A 29 -6.56 -3.92 2.40
N ASN A 30 -6.86 -5.21 2.58
CA ASN A 30 -8.22 -5.69 2.92
C ASN A 30 -8.49 -5.62 4.44
N TRP A 31 -7.61 -4.96 5.20
CA TRP A 31 -7.77 -4.77 6.64
C TRP A 31 -8.78 -3.69 6.99
N ASP A 32 -9.19 -3.68 8.26
CA ASP A 32 -10.03 -2.63 8.83
C ASP A 32 -9.21 -1.43 9.35
N PHE A 33 -9.92 -0.45 9.91
CA PHE A 33 -9.38 0.82 10.42
C PHE A 33 -8.27 0.67 11.47
N ARG A 34 -8.11 -0.51 12.10
CA ARG A 34 -7.04 -0.75 13.07
C ARG A 34 -5.65 -0.79 12.42
N LEU A 35 -5.57 -0.94 11.10
CA LEU A 35 -4.28 -0.96 10.40
C LEU A 35 -3.48 0.33 10.61
N GLU A 36 -4.14 1.49 10.61
CA GLU A 36 -3.47 2.78 10.80
C GLU A 36 -2.68 2.83 12.12
N GLY A 37 -3.34 2.51 13.23
CA GLY A 37 -2.69 2.46 14.54
C GLY A 37 -1.60 1.40 14.64
N LEU A 38 -1.73 0.28 13.91
CA LEU A 38 -0.66 -0.72 13.83
C LEU A 38 0.56 -0.19 13.06
N LEU A 39 0.35 0.52 11.94
CA LEU A 39 1.44 1.12 11.16
C LEU A 39 2.17 2.19 11.97
N GLU A 40 1.46 3.00 12.76
CA GLU A 40 2.07 3.96 13.69
C GLU A 40 2.92 3.24 14.75
N GLN A 41 2.39 2.19 15.39
CA GLN A 41 3.12 1.40 16.39
C GLN A 41 4.36 0.70 15.85
N LEU A 42 4.38 0.42 14.54
CA LEU A 42 5.49 -0.20 13.83
C LEU A 42 6.40 0.82 13.12
N GLU A 43 6.16 2.12 13.29
CA GLU A 43 6.92 3.21 12.65
C GLU A 43 6.91 3.11 11.11
N LEU A 44 5.90 2.45 10.54
CA LEU A 44 5.71 2.29 9.10
C LEU A 44 4.83 3.37 8.48
N ARG A 45 4.04 4.07 9.30
CA ARG A 45 3.05 5.02 8.77
C ARG A 45 3.70 6.14 7.95
N ASP A 46 4.86 6.63 8.37
CA ASP A 46 5.58 7.74 7.73
C ASP A 46 6.28 7.35 6.42
N TYR A 47 6.28 6.06 6.07
CA TYR A 47 6.74 5.59 4.77
C TYR A 47 5.66 5.68 3.69
N ALA A 48 4.38 5.65 4.08
CA ALA A 48 3.27 5.60 3.14
C ALA A 48 2.68 6.99 2.90
N ASP A 49 2.62 7.41 1.64
CA ASP A 49 1.93 8.64 1.24
C ASP A 49 0.44 8.56 1.60
N PHE A 50 -0.16 7.39 1.41
CA PHE A 50 -1.54 7.11 1.81
C PHE A 50 -1.77 5.62 2.07
N VAL A 51 -2.90 5.33 2.72
CA VAL A 51 -3.39 3.99 3.02
C VAL A 51 -4.83 3.85 2.51
N ILE A 52 -5.09 2.83 1.69
CA ILE A 52 -6.41 2.49 1.19
C ILE A 52 -6.89 1.20 1.85
N LEU A 53 -8.07 1.30 2.45
CA LEU A 53 -8.79 0.23 3.13
C LEU A 53 -10.14 0.00 2.44
N PRO A 54 -10.83 -1.12 2.70
CA PRO A 54 -12.15 -1.37 2.12
C PRO A 54 -13.19 -0.32 2.54
N ALA A 55 -13.01 0.28 3.71
CA ALA A 55 -13.84 1.39 4.17
C ALA A 55 -13.72 2.64 3.27
N HIS A 56 -12.58 2.83 2.59
CA HIS A 56 -12.37 3.92 1.64
C HIS A 56 -12.96 3.57 0.28
N ALA A 57 -12.69 2.37 -0.23
CA ALA A 57 -13.04 1.96 -1.60
C ALA A 57 -14.43 1.30 -1.76
N GLY A 58 -15.11 0.96 -0.66
CA GLY A 58 -16.38 0.23 -0.69
C GLY A 58 -16.27 -1.21 -1.22
N CYS A 59 -15.05 -1.71 -1.41
CA CYS A 59 -14.75 -3.03 -1.94
C CYS A 59 -13.42 -3.54 -1.37
N VAL A 60 -13.13 -4.83 -1.59
CA VAL A 60 -11.87 -5.47 -1.19
C VAL A 60 -11.12 -5.93 -2.42
N LYS A 61 -9.80 -6.01 -2.34
CA LYS A 61 -9.03 -6.75 -3.32
C LYS A 61 -9.58 -8.20 -3.42
N PRO A 62 -9.75 -8.76 -4.61
CA PRO A 62 -9.10 -8.33 -5.84
C PRO A 62 -9.96 -7.43 -6.75
N ASP A 63 -11.06 -6.83 -6.25
CA ASP A 63 -11.89 -5.88 -7.03
C ASP A 63 -11.04 -4.71 -7.56
N SER A 64 -11.15 -4.37 -8.85
CA SER A 64 -10.27 -3.38 -9.48
C SER A 64 -10.44 -1.98 -8.90
N ARG A 65 -11.64 -1.65 -8.38
CA ARG A 65 -11.97 -0.31 -7.89
C ARG A 65 -11.08 0.17 -6.75
N ILE A 66 -10.55 -0.76 -5.93
CA ILE A 66 -9.61 -0.39 -4.87
C ILE A 66 -8.23 0.02 -5.43
N PHE A 67 -7.83 -0.54 -6.57
CA PHE A 67 -6.60 -0.18 -7.26
C PHE A 67 -6.77 1.08 -8.11
N GLU A 68 -7.94 1.26 -8.74
CA GLU A 68 -8.31 2.50 -9.42
C GLU A 68 -8.24 3.69 -8.44
N MET A 69 -8.83 3.55 -7.25
CA MET A 69 -8.69 4.54 -6.18
C MET A 69 -7.22 4.76 -5.77
N ALA A 70 -6.39 3.73 -5.79
CA ALA A 70 -4.96 3.87 -5.49
C ALA A 70 -4.22 4.70 -6.53
N LEU A 71 -4.55 4.54 -7.81
CA LEU A 71 -3.99 5.35 -8.90
C LEU A 71 -4.47 6.81 -8.83
N GLU A 72 -5.74 7.04 -8.48
CA GLU A 72 -6.26 8.39 -8.22
C GLU A 72 -5.46 9.09 -7.12
N ARG A 73 -5.30 8.42 -5.96
CA ARG A 73 -4.52 8.98 -4.83
C ARG A 73 -3.04 9.14 -5.16
N ALA A 74 -2.46 8.23 -5.95
CA ALA A 74 -1.08 8.37 -6.42
C ALA A 74 -0.92 9.60 -7.31
N SER A 75 -1.87 9.83 -8.21
CA SER A 75 -1.88 10.99 -9.11
C SER A 75 -2.03 12.31 -8.34
N GLU A 76 -2.94 12.36 -7.36
CA GLU A 76 -3.09 13.50 -6.45
C GLU A 76 -1.80 13.80 -5.71
N ALA A 77 -1.19 12.76 -5.13
CA ALA A 77 0.02 12.90 -4.35
C ALA A 77 1.21 13.36 -5.24
N ALA A 78 1.27 12.90 -6.50
CA ALA A 78 2.25 13.28 -7.52
C ALA A 78 2.04 14.67 -8.12
N GLY A 79 0.82 15.20 -8.06
CA GLY A 79 0.46 16.42 -8.79
C GLY A 79 0.48 16.24 -10.31
N ALA A 80 0.45 15.00 -10.79
CA ALA A 80 0.44 14.60 -12.20
C ALA A 80 -0.23 13.23 -12.33
N GLU A 81 -0.71 12.89 -13.52
CA GLU A 81 -1.32 11.57 -13.78
C GLU A 81 -0.29 10.46 -13.58
N VAL A 82 -0.67 9.42 -12.82
CA VAL A 82 0.10 8.20 -12.62
C VAL A 82 -0.70 7.02 -13.16
N SER A 83 -0.11 6.31 -14.10
CA SER A 83 -0.73 5.13 -14.74
C SER A 83 -0.30 3.82 -14.06
N ALA A 84 -1.07 2.75 -14.28
CA ALA A 84 -0.78 1.44 -13.72
C ALA A 84 0.61 0.90 -14.12
N SER A 85 1.08 1.21 -15.34
CA SER A 85 2.38 0.78 -15.86
C SER A 85 3.58 1.45 -15.18
N GLU A 86 3.35 2.53 -14.42
CA GLU A 86 4.35 3.22 -13.60
C GLU A 86 4.36 2.71 -12.15
N CYS A 87 3.44 1.83 -11.81
CA CYS A 87 3.27 1.30 -10.47
C CYS A 87 3.69 -0.17 -10.38
N VAL A 88 4.26 -0.53 -9.23
CA VAL A 88 4.51 -1.93 -8.86
C VAL A 88 3.76 -2.19 -7.56
N TYR A 89 2.88 -3.19 -7.57
CA TYR A 89 2.22 -3.67 -6.37
C TYR A 89 2.95 -4.91 -5.84
N VAL A 90 3.19 -4.93 -4.54
CA VAL A 90 3.84 -6.04 -3.84
C VAL A 90 2.87 -6.60 -2.81
N GLY A 91 2.61 -7.90 -2.88
CA GLY A 91 1.74 -8.62 -1.97
C GLY A 91 2.07 -10.11 -1.89
N ASP A 92 1.36 -10.83 -1.02
CA ASP A 92 1.62 -12.22 -0.66
C ASP A 92 0.61 -13.22 -1.25
N SER A 93 -0.40 -12.73 -1.96
CA SER A 93 -1.58 -13.54 -2.32
C SER A 93 -2.05 -13.35 -3.76
N MET A 94 -1.61 -14.25 -4.64
CA MET A 94 -2.02 -14.29 -6.05
C MET A 94 -3.54 -14.19 -6.25
N SER A 95 -4.36 -14.85 -5.42
CA SER A 95 -5.83 -14.82 -5.56
C SER A 95 -6.46 -13.47 -5.17
N ARG A 96 -5.85 -12.71 -4.25
CA ARG A 96 -6.32 -11.38 -3.87
C ARG A 96 -5.66 -10.28 -4.69
N GLU A 97 -4.73 -10.64 -5.58
CA GLU A 97 -3.89 -9.70 -6.34
C GLU A 97 -3.99 -9.95 -7.85
N ALA A 98 -4.81 -10.94 -8.25
CA ALA A 98 -4.93 -11.43 -9.61
C ALA A 98 -5.22 -10.32 -10.64
N TYR A 99 -5.97 -9.29 -10.26
CA TYR A 99 -6.29 -8.18 -11.15
C TYR A 99 -5.15 -7.17 -11.30
N TRP A 100 -4.29 -6.96 -10.31
CA TRP A 100 -3.15 -6.05 -10.50
C TRP A 100 -2.17 -6.60 -11.54
N SER A 101 -2.01 -7.92 -11.60
CA SER A 101 -1.12 -8.58 -12.57
C SER A 101 -1.61 -8.52 -14.02
N SER A 102 -2.82 -8.02 -14.28
CA SER A 102 -3.40 -7.90 -15.63
C SER A 102 -3.31 -6.51 -16.25
N TRP A 103 -2.67 -5.55 -15.57
CA TRP A 103 -2.42 -4.19 -16.07
C TRP A 103 -0.99 -4.04 -16.59
#